data_AF-A0ABD0YFS2-F1
#
_entry.id   AF-A0ABD0YFS2-F1
#
_cell.length_a   1.000
_cell.length_b   1.000
_cell.length_c   1.000
_cell.angle_alpha   90.00
_cell.angle_beta   90.00
_cell.angle_gamma   90.00
#
_symmetry.space_group_name_H-M   'P 1'
#
loop_
_entity.id
_entity.type
_entity.pdbx_description
1 polymer ?
#
loop_
_entity_poly.entity_id
_entity_poly.type
_entity_poly.pdbx_seq_one_letter_code
_entity_poly.pdbx_strand_id
1 'polypeptide(L)'
;MRLGLTRLDPHDGTDYLPQYALPDLVNSYTSWIYAITKTQNRAYELGRVGGSTSRERRHYLGDEATVRTVRGPVPRSALRPPSPTPNILPTDVGSRIGVVYVPAPRSPATAEMHFIINGEDQGPCTDDIPYRDGPLYAVVDVYGATKQVRIVQLYGVASLQSACRDAILQHIKKKSVSSLPLPKALKEYLLFQK
;
A
#
# COMPACT_ATOMS: atom_id res chain seq x y z
N MET A 1 -2.00 -6.90 -15.77
CA MET A 1 -1.92 -5.54 -15.19
C MET A 1 -0.48 -5.14 -14.97
N ARG A 2 -0.17 -3.84 -15.03
CA ARG A 2 1.08 -3.29 -14.51
C ARG A 2 0.80 -2.43 -13.30
N LEU A 3 1.79 -2.32 -12.42
CA LEU A 3 1.75 -1.53 -11.20
C LEU A 3 3.09 -0.83 -11.03
N GLY A 4 3.07 0.38 -10.48
CA GLY A 4 4.28 1.14 -10.27
C GLY A 4 4.07 2.44 -9.54
N LEU A 5 5.12 3.25 -9.54
CA LEU A 5 5.15 4.62 -9.00
C LEU A 5 5.51 5.62 -10.11
N THR A 6 5.01 6.84 -10.01
CA THR A 6 5.37 7.95 -10.89
C THR A 6 5.46 9.25 -10.12
N ARG A 7 6.27 10.21 -10.59
CA ARG A 7 6.26 11.60 -10.12
C ARG A 7 5.32 12.50 -10.92
N LEU A 8 4.68 11.98 -11.96
CA LEU A 8 3.69 12.74 -12.74
C LEU A 8 2.44 12.97 -11.87
N ASP A 9 2.06 14.23 -11.68
CA ASP A 9 0.87 14.55 -10.91
C ASP A 9 -0.38 14.17 -11.71
N PRO A 10 -1.25 13.28 -11.17
CA PRO A 10 -2.47 12.89 -11.87
C PRO A 10 -3.48 14.04 -12.05
N HIS A 11 -3.33 15.17 -11.34
CA HIS A 11 -4.21 16.33 -11.47
C HIS A 11 -3.76 17.32 -12.55
N ASP A 12 -2.49 17.32 -12.93
CA ASP A 12 -1.90 18.33 -13.83
C ASP A 12 -2.01 17.98 -15.33
N GLY A 13 -2.55 16.81 -15.71
CA GLY A 13 -2.43 16.38 -17.12
C GLY A 13 -3.29 15.19 -17.56
N THR A 14 -4.60 15.23 -17.32
CA THR A 14 -5.50 14.18 -17.87
C THR A 14 -5.63 14.25 -19.40
N ASP A 15 -5.29 15.38 -20.04
CA ASP A 15 -5.38 15.56 -21.49
C ASP A 15 -4.29 14.81 -22.29
N TYR A 16 -3.21 14.37 -21.66
CA TYR A 16 -2.06 13.72 -22.33
C TYR A 16 -1.60 12.43 -21.64
N LEU A 17 -2.52 11.66 -21.06
CA LEU A 17 -2.20 10.30 -20.63
C LEU A 17 -1.93 9.43 -21.87
N PRO A 18 -0.74 8.79 -21.98
CA PRO A 18 -0.47 7.90 -23.11
C PRO A 18 -1.41 6.70 -23.07
N GLN A 19 -1.64 6.10 -24.23
CA GLN A 19 -2.52 4.94 -24.37
C GLN A 19 -2.05 3.75 -23.52
N TYR A 20 -0.74 3.61 -23.29
CA TYR A 20 -0.16 2.50 -22.53
C TYR A 20 0.80 3.01 -21.45
N ALA A 21 0.84 2.33 -20.30
CA ALA A 21 1.82 2.68 -19.27
C ALA A 21 3.26 2.28 -19.66
N LEU A 22 3.41 1.22 -20.47
CA LEU A 22 4.70 0.78 -20.99
C LEU A 22 4.68 0.75 -22.53
N PRO A 23 5.74 1.24 -23.19
CA PRO A 23 6.94 1.86 -22.59
C PRO A 23 6.74 3.35 -22.22
N ASP A 24 5.62 3.95 -22.62
CA ASP A 24 5.46 5.41 -22.71
C ASP A 24 5.70 6.15 -21.39
N LEU A 25 5.10 5.70 -20.28
CA LEU A 25 5.31 6.35 -18.98
C LEU A 25 6.71 6.10 -18.42
N VAL A 26 7.33 4.95 -18.67
CA VAL A 26 8.70 4.67 -18.19
C VAL A 26 9.74 5.47 -18.97
N ASN A 27 9.50 5.71 -20.26
CA ASN A 27 10.38 6.55 -21.09
C ASN A 27 10.44 8.02 -20.65
N SER A 28 9.52 8.47 -19.78
CA SER A 28 9.60 9.80 -19.16
C SER A 28 10.74 9.93 -18.13
N TYR A 29 11.38 8.83 -17.73
CA TYR A 29 12.37 8.75 -16.64
C TYR A 29 11.83 9.18 -15.25
N THR A 30 10.54 9.44 -15.14
CA THR A 30 9.88 9.82 -13.88
C THR A 30 8.88 8.76 -13.39
N SER A 31 8.83 7.60 -14.05
CA SER A 31 7.93 6.50 -13.69
C SER A 31 8.66 5.15 -13.65
N TRP A 32 8.33 4.33 -12.66
CA TRP A 32 8.85 2.99 -12.44
C TRP A 32 7.68 2.01 -12.42
N ILE A 33 7.44 1.32 -13.53
CA ILE A 33 6.25 0.50 -13.75
C ILE A 33 6.66 -0.88 -14.23
N TYR A 34 6.14 -1.93 -13.60
CA TYR A 34 6.45 -3.32 -13.94
C TYR A 34 5.17 -4.14 -14.11
N ALA A 35 5.25 -5.20 -14.92
CA ALA A 35 4.17 -6.15 -15.05
C ALA A 35 4.05 -7.00 -13.78
N ILE A 36 2.82 -7.17 -13.29
CA ILE A 36 2.53 -8.17 -12.26
C ILE A 36 2.24 -9.48 -12.99
N THR A 37 3.09 -10.48 -12.77
CA THR A 37 2.98 -11.80 -13.38
C THR A 37 2.43 -12.82 -12.39
N LYS A 38 2.03 -13.99 -12.89
CA LYS A 38 1.49 -15.06 -12.04
C LYS A 38 2.55 -15.74 -11.17
N THR A 39 3.81 -15.74 -11.61
CA THR A 39 4.85 -16.62 -11.03
C THR A 39 6.15 -15.88 -10.70
N GLN A 40 6.38 -14.69 -11.25
CA GLN A 40 7.66 -13.99 -11.17
C GLN A 40 7.45 -12.48 -10.93
N ASN A 41 7.42 -12.08 -9.66
CA ASN A 41 7.32 -10.68 -9.26
C ASN A 41 8.55 -10.18 -8.51
N ARG A 42 9.59 -11.02 -8.40
CA ARG A 42 10.89 -10.69 -7.80
C ARG A 42 11.87 -10.21 -8.87
N ALA A 43 11.57 -9.06 -9.47
CA ALA A 43 12.24 -8.60 -10.69
C ALA A 43 13.77 -8.40 -10.53
N TYR A 44 14.24 -8.02 -9.34
CA TYR A 44 15.66 -7.67 -9.11
C TYR A 44 16.59 -8.89 -8.91
N GLU A 45 16.07 -10.10 -8.71
CA GLU A 45 16.92 -11.31 -8.55
C GLU A 45 17.47 -11.84 -9.90
N LEU A 46 16.79 -11.61 -11.03
CA LEU A 46 17.27 -12.10 -12.35
C LEU A 46 18.41 -11.26 -12.97
N GLY A 47 18.56 -10.00 -12.57
CA GLY A 47 19.55 -9.08 -13.16
C GLY A 47 20.97 -9.21 -12.61
N ARG A 48 21.17 -9.94 -11.49
CA ARG A 48 22.49 -10.15 -10.87
C ARG A 48 22.91 -11.61 -10.98
N VAL A 49 23.22 -12.07 -12.19
CA VAL A 49 24.03 -13.29 -12.39
C VAL A 49 25.47 -12.95 -11.99
N GLY A 50 25.78 -13.02 -10.70
CA GLY A 50 27.12 -12.77 -10.18
C GLY A 50 27.12 -12.21 -8.77
N GLY A 51 27.15 -13.11 -7.78
CA GLY A 51 27.34 -12.76 -6.38
C GLY A 51 26.33 -13.42 -5.46
N SER A 52 26.60 -14.68 -5.12
CA SER A 52 26.09 -15.32 -3.91
C SER A 52 26.61 -14.56 -2.69
N THR A 53 26.00 -13.43 -2.37
CA THR A 53 25.90 -12.98 -0.99
C THR A 53 24.44 -13.08 -0.65
N SER A 54 24.11 -14.03 0.22
CA SER A 54 22.88 -14.08 1.01
C SER A 54 22.77 -12.78 1.82
N ARG A 55 22.48 -11.68 1.14
CA ARG A 55 22.00 -10.47 1.79
C ARG A 55 20.73 -10.91 2.48
N GLU A 56 20.73 -10.85 3.80
CA GLU A 56 19.52 -11.01 4.60
C GLU A 56 18.39 -10.30 3.87
N ARG A 57 17.42 -11.08 3.41
CA ARG A 57 16.25 -10.59 2.70
C ARG A 57 15.54 -9.68 3.67
N ARG A 58 15.83 -8.39 3.64
CA ARG A 58 15.13 -7.39 4.44
C ARG A 58 13.76 -7.22 3.82
N HIS A 59 12.88 -8.17 4.10
CA HIS A 59 11.47 -8.04 3.82
C HIS A 59 10.98 -6.84 4.63
N TYR A 60 10.58 -5.77 3.95
CA TYR A 60 10.13 -4.53 4.55
C TYR A 60 9.00 -4.75 5.56
N LEU A 61 8.14 -5.74 5.30
CA LEU A 61 7.01 -6.09 6.16
C LEU A 61 7.42 -6.82 7.46
N GLY A 62 8.63 -7.36 7.53
CA GLY A 62 9.04 -8.29 8.60
C GLY A 62 8.15 -9.53 8.70
N ASP A 63 8.18 -10.19 9.87
CA ASP A 63 7.38 -11.39 10.17
C ASP A 63 6.25 -11.12 11.19
N GLU A 64 6.09 -9.86 11.62
CA GLU A 64 5.09 -9.49 12.61
C GLU A 64 3.66 -9.56 12.04
N ALA A 65 2.69 -9.78 12.94
CA ALA A 65 1.26 -9.78 12.61
C ALA A 65 0.76 -8.37 12.23
N THR A 66 1.49 -7.33 12.59
CA THR A 66 1.17 -5.93 12.29
C THR A 66 2.32 -5.31 11.52
N VAL A 67 2.02 -4.71 10.37
CA VAL A 67 2.96 -3.98 9.53
C VAL A 67 2.96 -2.52 9.94
N ARG A 68 4.14 -1.96 10.21
CA ARG A 68 4.29 -0.52 10.49
C ARG A 68 4.44 0.25 9.19
N THR A 69 3.65 1.30 9.04
CA THR A 69 3.73 2.22 7.90
C THR A 69 3.86 3.65 8.41
N VAL A 70 4.21 4.58 7.52
CA VAL A 70 4.25 6.03 7.85
C VAL A 70 2.88 6.59 8.27
N ARG A 71 1.78 5.90 7.94
CA ARG A 71 0.41 6.28 8.32
C ARG A 71 -0.12 5.51 9.53
N GLY A 72 0.69 4.66 10.14
CA GLY A 72 0.34 3.87 11.32
C GLY A 72 0.38 2.36 11.10
N PRO A 73 0.01 1.57 12.13
CA PRO A 73 0.00 0.11 12.05
C PRO A 73 -1.13 -0.40 11.18
N VAL A 74 -0.85 -1.42 10.36
CA VAL A 74 -1.82 -2.13 9.54
C VAL A 74 -1.73 -3.62 9.86
N PRO A 75 -2.84 -4.31 10.19
CA PRO A 75 -2.78 -5.75 10.41
C PRO A 75 -2.39 -6.47 9.12
N ARG A 76 -1.45 -7.41 9.17
CA ARG A 76 -0.98 -8.15 7.99
C ARG A 76 -2.11 -8.91 7.30
N SER A 77 -3.12 -9.34 8.06
CA SER A 77 -4.34 -9.95 7.53
C SER A 77 -5.11 -9.03 6.57
N ALA A 78 -5.05 -7.70 6.75
CA ALA A 78 -5.63 -6.74 5.82
C ALA A 78 -4.85 -6.63 4.50
N LEU A 79 -3.62 -7.14 4.43
CA LEU A 79 -2.85 -7.26 3.19
C LEU A 79 -3.08 -8.60 2.50
N ARG A 80 -3.84 -9.52 3.12
CA ARG A 80 -4.16 -10.85 2.59
C ARG A 80 -5.57 -10.87 1.96
N PRO A 81 -5.84 -11.80 1.05
CA PRO A 81 -7.18 -12.05 0.53
C PRO A 81 -8.21 -12.29 1.65
N PRO A 82 -9.47 -11.87 1.48
CA PRO A 82 -10.51 -11.98 2.51
C PRO A 82 -10.91 -13.42 2.84
N SER A 83 -10.73 -14.36 1.90
CA SER A 83 -10.90 -15.79 2.11
C SER A 83 -9.53 -16.48 1.97
N PRO A 84 -9.15 -17.39 2.88
CA PRO A 84 -7.94 -18.19 2.72
C PRO A 84 -8.13 -19.17 1.57
N THR A 85 -7.83 -18.72 0.36
CA THR A 85 -7.70 -19.57 -0.82
C THR A 85 -6.25 -20.03 -0.91
N PRO A 86 -5.96 -21.33 -0.69
CA PRO A 86 -4.61 -21.83 -0.88
C PRO A 86 -4.18 -21.58 -2.33
N ASN A 87 -2.95 -21.10 -2.52
CA ASN A 87 -2.31 -20.86 -3.82
C ASN A 87 -2.96 -19.80 -4.73
N ILE A 88 -3.62 -18.80 -4.16
CA ILE A 88 -4.10 -17.65 -4.94
C ILE A 88 -2.94 -16.93 -5.64
N LEU A 89 -3.05 -16.81 -6.96
CA LEU A 89 -2.03 -16.15 -7.77
C LEU A 89 -2.17 -14.63 -7.66
N PRO A 90 -1.09 -13.87 -7.92
CA PRO A 90 -1.09 -12.41 -7.82
C PRO A 90 -2.19 -11.68 -8.60
N THR A 91 -2.69 -12.28 -9.69
CA THR A 91 -3.69 -11.65 -10.58
C THR A 91 -5.07 -12.30 -10.48
N ASP A 92 -5.25 -13.24 -9.56
CA ASP A 92 -6.54 -13.90 -9.34
C ASP A 92 -7.52 -12.98 -8.61
N VAL A 93 -8.82 -13.24 -8.79
CA VAL A 93 -9.89 -12.50 -8.12
C VAL A 93 -9.74 -12.63 -6.61
N GLY A 94 -9.65 -11.49 -5.93
CA GLY A 94 -9.47 -11.43 -4.47
C GLY A 94 -8.03 -11.31 -4.00
N SER A 95 -7.03 -11.43 -4.90
CA SER A 95 -5.64 -11.14 -4.56
C SER A 95 -5.48 -9.68 -4.14
N ARG A 96 -4.58 -9.44 -3.17
CA ARG A 96 -4.24 -8.08 -2.71
C ARG A 96 -2.82 -7.76 -3.13
N ILE A 97 -2.68 -6.68 -3.90
CA ILE A 97 -1.39 -6.18 -4.37
C ILE A 97 -1.22 -4.76 -3.84
N GLY A 98 -0.05 -4.47 -3.26
CA GLY A 98 0.38 -3.14 -2.86
C GLY A 98 1.71 -2.79 -3.53
N VAL A 99 1.97 -1.49 -3.65
CA VAL A 99 3.26 -0.93 -4.03
C VAL A 99 3.71 0.03 -2.94
N VAL A 100 4.97 -0.06 -2.55
CA VAL A 100 5.59 0.83 -1.57
C VAL A 100 6.98 1.20 -2.04
N TYR A 101 7.47 2.36 -1.61
CA TYR A 101 8.89 2.68 -1.70
C TYR A 101 9.50 2.63 -0.30
N VAL A 102 10.75 2.18 -0.22
CA VAL A 102 11.52 2.05 1.01
C VAL A 102 12.84 2.79 0.81
N PRO A 103 13.19 3.79 1.63
CA PRO A 103 14.45 4.50 1.49
C PRO A 103 15.64 3.53 1.43
N ALA A 104 16.48 3.69 0.41
CA ALA A 104 17.56 2.76 0.12
C ALA A 104 18.65 2.87 1.21
N PRO A 105 19.20 1.76 1.73
CA PRO A 105 20.24 1.82 2.76
C PRO A 105 21.55 2.46 2.28
N ARG A 106 21.80 2.40 0.96
CA ARG A 106 23.06 2.83 0.37
C ARG A 106 23.08 4.29 -0.07
N SER A 107 21.91 4.88 -0.29
CA SER A 107 21.79 6.25 -0.76
C SER A 107 20.58 6.90 -0.07
N PRO A 108 20.80 7.90 0.80
CA PRO A 108 19.70 8.55 1.53
C PRO A 108 18.74 9.31 0.60
N ALA A 109 19.17 9.60 -0.63
CA ALA A 109 18.40 10.32 -1.65
C ALA A 109 17.52 9.40 -2.51
N THR A 110 17.79 8.08 -2.53
CA THR A 110 17.02 7.13 -3.35
C THR A 110 16.20 6.16 -2.50
N ALA A 111 15.22 5.52 -3.12
CA ALA A 111 14.39 4.49 -2.53
C ALA A 111 14.30 3.28 -3.46
N GLU A 112 14.09 2.13 -2.83
CA GLU A 112 13.77 0.88 -3.47
C GLU A 112 12.25 0.74 -3.60
N MET A 113 11.74 0.30 -4.75
CA MET A 113 10.31 -0.01 -4.91
C MET A 113 10.04 -1.48 -4.62
N HIS A 114 9.05 -1.78 -3.80
CA HIS A 114 8.66 -3.13 -3.43
C HIS A 114 7.21 -3.40 -3.80
N PHE A 115 6.94 -4.62 -4.27
CA PHE A 115 5.58 -5.14 -4.37
C PHE A 115 5.22 -5.95 -3.13
N ILE A 116 4.02 -5.72 -2.61
CA ILE A 116 3.42 -6.52 -1.55
C ILE A 116 2.31 -7.35 -2.19
N ILE A 117 2.45 -8.67 -2.20
CA ILE A 117 1.46 -9.56 -2.81
C ILE A 117 0.93 -10.50 -1.75
N ASN A 118 -0.38 -10.47 -1.51
CA ASN A 118 -1.08 -11.33 -0.55
C ASN A 118 -0.41 -11.35 0.84
N GLY A 119 0.06 -10.17 1.28
CA GLY A 119 0.73 -9.99 2.57
C GLY A 119 2.19 -10.41 2.59
N GLU A 120 2.84 -10.59 1.44
CA GLU A 120 4.26 -10.94 1.32
C GLU A 120 5.02 -9.89 0.49
N ASP A 121 6.14 -9.41 1.04
CA ASP A 121 7.05 -8.54 0.32
C ASP A 121 7.86 -9.33 -0.70
N GLN A 122 7.80 -8.91 -1.96
CA GLN A 122 8.54 -9.50 -3.08
C GLN A 122 9.98 -9.03 -3.17
N GLY A 123 10.38 -8.06 -2.33
CA GLY A 123 11.70 -7.45 -2.34
C GLY A 123 11.80 -6.28 -3.33
N PRO A 124 12.99 -5.67 -3.43
CA PRO A 124 13.20 -4.52 -4.30
C PRO A 124 13.02 -4.91 -5.77
N CYS A 125 12.40 -4.02 -6.54
CA CYS A 125 12.16 -4.12 -7.98
C CYS A 125 13.01 -3.12 -8.79
N THR A 126 13.40 -2.01 -8.14
CA THR A 126 14.31 -0.94 -8.57
C THR A 126 14.97 -0.37 -7.30
N ASP A 127 16.14 0.26 -7.41
CA ASP A 127 16.92 0.83 -6.30
C ASP A 127 17.26 2.34 -6.45
N ASP A 128 16.66 3.03 -7.42
CA ASP A 128 17.04 4.38 -7.84
C ASP A 128 15.89 5.39 -7.93
N ILE A 129 14.83 5.23 -7.12
CA ILE A 129 13.73 6.21 -7.08
C ILE A 129 14.14 7.46 -6.28
N PRO A 130 14.19 8.67 -6.86
CA PRO A 130 14.48 9.91 -6.15
C PRO A 130 13.25 10.41 -5.38
N TYR A 131 12.86 9.69 -4.33
CA TYR A 131 11.63 9.93 -3.56
C TYR A 131 11.60 11.28 -2.80
N ARG A 132 12.72 12.00 -2.75
CA ARG A 132 12.84 13.32 -2.10
C ARG A 132 12.60 14.49 -3.05
N ASP A 133 12.65 14.26 -4.35
CA ASP A 133 12.53 15.33 -5.36
C ASP A 133 11.08 15.79 -5.57
N GLY A 134 10.10 15.07 -5.04
CA GLY A 134 8.68 15.38 -5.18
C GLY A 134 7.77 14.25 -4.73
N PRO A 135 6.44 14.46 -4.79
CA PRO A 135 5.46 13.42 -4.47
C PRO A 135 5.54 12.25 -5.44
N LEU A 136 5.23 11.06 -4.94
CA LEU A 136 5.08 9.85 -5.74
C LEU A 136 3.61 9.41 -5.73
N TYR A 137 3.12 9.06 -6.90
CA TYR A 137 1.77 8.59 -7.14
C TYR A 137 1.80 7.14 -7.63
N ALA A 138 0.81 6.35 -7.22
CA ALA A 138 0.68 4.97 -7.69
C ALA A 138 0.07 4.95 -9.10
N VAL A 139 0.63 4.14 -9.99
CA VAL A 139 0.09 3.91 -11.34
C VAL A 139 -0.39 2.48 -11.44
N VAL A 140 -1.64 2.30 -11.89
CA VAL A 140 -2.23 0.99 -12.17
C VAL A 140 -2.68 0.95 -13.62
N ASP A 141 -2.04 0.12 -14.43
CA ASP A 141 -2.44 -0.16 -15.81
C ASP A 141 -3.22 -1.49 -15.85
N VAL A 142 -4.54 -1.37 -16.00
CA VAL A 142 -5.45 -2.52 -16.04
C VAL A 142 -5.51 -3.08 -17.47
N TYR A 143 -4.65 -4.05 -17.73
CA TYR A 143 -4.60 -4.75 -19.01
C TYR A 143 -4.43 -6.28 -18.85
N GLY A 144 -4.69 -6.99 -19.96
CA GLY A 144 -4.46 -8.43 -20.08
C GLY A 144 -5.50 -9.26 -19.32
N ALA A 145 -5.04 -10.17 -18.46
CA ALA A 145 -5.89 -11.07 -17.69
C ALA A 145 -6.70 -10.36 -16.59
N THR A 146 -6.21 -9.23 -16.09
CA THR A 146 -6.90 -8.42 -15.07
C THR A 146 -7.85 -7.45 -15.77
N LYS A 147 -9.15 -7.49 -15.44
CA LYS A 147 -10.18 -6.62 -16.03
C LYS A 147 -10.69 -5.53 -15.10
N GLN A 148 -10.52 -5.72 -13.79
CA GLN A 148 -11.00 -4.80 -12.77
C GLN A 148 -10.04 -4.83 -11.59
N VAL A 149 -9.86 -3.66 -10.98
CA VAL A 149 -9.15 -3.49 -9.71
C VAL A 149 -10.01 -2.65 -8.77
N ARG A 150 -9.80 -2.81 -7.47
CA ARG A 150 -10.47 -2.02 -6.44
C ARG A 150 -9.45 -1.57 -5.42
N ILE A 151 -9.44 -0.27 -5.12
CA ILE A 151 -8.62 0.28 -4.04
C ILE A 151 -9.19 -0.21 -2.71
N VAL A 152 -8.34 -0.81 -1.88
CA VAL A 152 -8.71 -1.24 -0.55
C VAL A 152 -8.14 -0.26 0.46
N GLN A 153 -9.03 0.44 1.15
CA GLN A 153 -8.64 1.39 2.19
C GLN A 153 -8.16 0.62 3.44
N LEU A 154 -6.86 0.70 3.74
CA LEU A 154 -6.25 0.03 4.88
C LEU A 154 -6.33 0.85 6.16
N TYR A 155 -6.17 2.17 6.04
CA TYR A 155 -6.33 3.09 7.16
C TYR A 155 -7.80 3.46 7.23
N GLY A 156 -8.50 2.95 8.23
CA GLY A 156 -9.86 3.40 8.50
C GLY A 156 -9.84 4.91 8.69
N VAL A 157 -10.50 5.64 7.81
CA VAL A 157 -10.92 7.00 8.15
C VAL A 157 -11.96 6.78 9.25
N ALA A 158 -11.67 7.21 10.47
CA ALA A 158 -12.67 7.19 11.52
C ALA A 158 -13.92 7.88 10.96
N SER A 159 -15.08 7.22 11.02
CA SER A 159 -16.31 7.90 10.64
C SER A 159 -16.39 9.17 11.48
N LEU A 160 -16.99 10.24 10.94
CA LEU A 160 -17.18 11.48 11.72
C LEU A 160 -17.79 11.16 13.09
N GLN A 161 -18.71 10.18 13.13
CA GLN A 161 -19.30 9.67 14.36
C GLN A 161 -18.26 9.09 15.35
N SER A 162 -17.33 8.23 14.89
CA SER A 162 -16.26 7.69 15.73
C SER A 162 -15.26 8.76 16.15
N ALA A 163 -14.88 9.66 15.23
CA ALA A 163 -13.96 10.76 15.52
C ALA A 163 -14.54 11.75 16.55
N CYS A 164 -15.81 12.14 16.39
CA CYS A 164 -16.53 12.97 17.36
C CYS A 164 -16.64 12.28 18.71
N ARG A 165 -16.91 10.97 18.73
CA ARG A 165 -16.92 10.19 19.95
C ARG A 165 -15.57 10.21 20.66
N ASP A 166 -14.49 9.96 19.94
CA ASP A 166 -13.15 9.94 20.53
C ASP A 166 -12.78 11.32 21.07
N ALA A 167 -13.11 12.40 20.35
CA ALA A 167 -12.92 13.77 20.80
C ALA A 167 -13.71 14.09 22.08
N ILE A 168 -14.96 13.63 22.18
CA ILE A 168 -15.77 13.76 23.39
C ILE A 168 -15.10 13.01 24.55
N LEU A 169 -14.72 11.74 24.34
CA LEU A 169 -14.11 10.88 25.36
C LEU A 169 -12.72 11.34 25.82
N GLN A 170 -12.01 12.16 25.04
CA GLN A 170 -10.78 12.83 25.50
C GLN A 170 -11.05 13.90 26.57
N HIS A 171 -12.22 14.53 26.53
CA HIS A 171 -12.56 15.65 27.41
C HIS A 171 -13.48 15.24 28.58
N ILE A 172 -13.96 13.99 28.60
CA ILE A 172 -14.83 13.48 29.67
C ILE A 172 -14.36 12.12 30.18
N LYS A 173 -14.52 11.88 31.48
CA LYS A 173 -14.31 10.54 32.05
C LYS A 173 -15.48 9.64 31.62
N LYS A 174 -15.21 8.38 31.24
CA LYS A 174 -16.27 7.39 30.87
C LYS A 174 -17.40 7.31 31.91
N LYS A 175 -17.08 7.46 33.20
CA LYS A 175 -18.04 7.44 34.32
C LYS A 175 -19.03 8.61 34.29
N SER A 176 -18.68 9.71 33.60
CA SER A 176 -19.47 10.93 33.49
C SER A 176 -20.36 10.97 32.23
N VAL A 177 -20.32 9.93 31.38
CA VAL A 177 -21.15 9.88 30.17
C VAL A 177 -22.64 9.84 30.50
N SER A 178 -23.01 9.17 31.60
CA SER A 178 -24.40 9.04 32.05
C SER A 178 -25.04 10.38 32.43
N SER A 179 -24.26 11.33 32.95
CA SER A 179 -24.73 12.66 33.39
C SER A 179 -24.83 13.69 32.27
N LEU A 180 -24.39 13.37 31.05
CA LEU A 180 -24.49 14.31 29.93
C LEU A 180 -25.95 14.56 29.54
N PRO A 181 -26.32 15.77 29.09
CA PRO A 181 -27.65 16.07 28.56
C PRO A 181 -27.81 15.54 27.12
N LEU A 182 -27.48 14.27 26.90
CA LEU A 182 -27.53 13.60 25.60
C LEU A 182 -28.65 12.54 25.55
N PRO A 183 -29.24 12.29 24.37
CA PRO A 183 -30.11 11.15 24.12
C PRO A 183 -29.49 9.81 24.52
N LYS A 184 -30.33 8.86 24.97
CA LYS A 184 -29.91 7.53 25.44
C LYS A 184 -29.03 6.78 24.42
N ALA A 185 -29.42 6.78 23.15
CA ALA A 185 -28.67 6.16 22.06
C ALA A 185 -27.24 6.71 21.90
N LEU A 186 -27.04 8.02 22.10
CA LEU A 186 -25.70 8.62 22.03
C LEU A 186 -24.86 8.26 23.26
N LYS A 187 -25.47 8.20 24.46
CA LYS A 187 -24.78 7.73 25.68
C LYS A 187 -24.30 6.29 25.54
N GLU A 188 -25.16 5.42 25.02
CA GLU A 188 -24.82 4.02 24.73
C GLU A 188 -23.70 3.92 23.70
N TYR A 189 -23.79 4.69 22.61
CA TYR A 189 -22.73 4.75 21.60
C TYR A 189 -21.39 5.21 22.17
N LEU A 190 -21.36 6.23 23.03
CA LEU A 190 -20.14 6.71 23.70
C LEU A 190 -19.52 5.64 24.61
N LEU A 191 -20.32 4.75 25.19
CA LEU A 191 -19.86 3.66 26.07
C LEU A 191 -19.48 2.37 25.33
N PHE A 192 -19.96 2.16 24.11
CA PHE A 192 -19.84 0.91 23.34
C PHE A 192 -18.41 0.60 22.85
N GLN A 193 -17.75 -0.48 23.24
CA GLN A 193 -16.43 -0.85 22.65
C GLN A 193 -16.60 -1.86 21.50
N LYS A 194 -15.96 -1.59 20.35
CA LYS A 194 -15.77 -2.56 19.27
C LYS A 194 -14.59 -3.48 19.56
#